data_AF-A0A3P1CYB0-F1
#
_entry.id   AF-A0A3P1CYB0-F1
#
_cell.length_a   1.000
_cell.length_b   1.000
_cell.length_c   1.000
_cell.angle_alpha   90.00
_cell.angle_beta   90.00
_cell.angle_gamma   90.00
#
_symmetry.space_group_name_H-M   'P 1'
#
loop_
_entity.id
_entity.type
_entity.pdbx_description
1 polymer ?
#
loop_
_entity_poly.entity_id
_entity_poly.type
_entity_poly.pdbx_seq_one_letter_code
_entity_poly.pdbx_strand_id
1 'polypeptide(L)'
;MTYLILSVLLWLYDNRSFDKISHDNIARIEGQKAYQAGNYKRAAEQYVALVNSTLFVEPSARLNLAHSYFQLRQYAQAQKHYRLVAQVSQPALAAAAEVQLGVIAVLQGDSTTALTWFRKALNTVPALEAAQFNYELIKKTYSGKPAPTSARQPKRKQRPRQEETEAAVESGRESGTEVEKGDTKGELLRRLRSLNLSEEQALSILNAMQDSEVQYIHQRKQSATSKDRQKFNTY
;
A
#
# COMPACT_ATOMS: atom_id res chain seq x y z
N MET A 1 -36.85 25.47 -32.75
CA MET A 1 -37.25 24.35 -31.85
C MET A 1 -36.10 23.38 -31.59
N THR A 2 -35.38 22.91 -32.61
CA THR A 2 -34.22 22.01 -32.46
C THR A 2 -33.12 22.56 -31.56
N TYR A 3 -32.74 23.83 -31.70
CA TYR A 3 -31.70 24.46 -30.86
C TYR A 3 -32.06 24.56 -29.39
N LEU A 4 -33.35 24.73 -29.07
CA LEU A 4 -33.86 24.82 -27.69
C LEU A 4 -33.83 23.43 -27.02
N ILE A 5 -34.17 22.39 -27.77
CA ILE A 5 -34.06 20.99 -27.32
C ILE A 5 -32.59 20.61 -27.10
N LEU A 6 -31.70 21.04 -28.00
CA LEU A 6 -30.26 20.73 -27.93
C LEU A 6 -29.58 21.46 -26.76
N SER A 7 -29.97 22.71 -26.49
CA SER A 7 -29.48 23.48 -25.33
C SER A 7 -30.04 22.96 -24.00
N VAL A 8 -31.30 22.52 -23.96
CA VAL A 8 -31.87 21.84 -22.77
C VAL A 8 -31.20 20.49 -22.52
N LEU A 9 -30.90 19.72 -23.58
CA LEU A 9 -30.16 18.45 -23.47
C LEU A 9 -28.72 18.67 -22.98
N LEU A 10 -28.02 19.69 -23.49
CA LEU A 10 -26.68 20.05 -23.03
C LEU A 10 -26.70 20.53 -21.58
N TRP A 11 -27.69 21.34 -21.19
CA TRP A 11 -27.85 21.80 -19.80
C TRP A 11 -28.15 20.64 -18.83
N LEU A 12 -29.00 19.69 -19.22
CA LEU A 12 -29.28 18.48 -18.43
C LEU A 12 -28.09 17.52 -18.36
N TYR A 13 -27.27 17.45 -19.40
CA TYR A 13 -26.03 16.68 -19.42
C TYR A 13 -24.97 17.29 -18.49
N ASP A 14 -24.80 18.61 -18.55
CA ASP A 14 -23.81 19.34 -17.77
C ASP A 14 -24.14 19.30 -16.27
N ASN A 15 -25.41 19.49 -15.89
CA ASN A 15 -25.83 19.56 -14.49
C ASN A 15 -25.80 18.20 -13.74
N ARG A 16 -25.85 17.05 -14.44
CA ARG A 16 -25.68 15.71 -13.83
C ARG A 16 -24.23 15.37 -13.51
N SER A 17 -23.27 16.02 -14.17
CA SER A 17 -21.84 15.69 -14.04
C SER A 17 -21.23 16.23 -12.74
N PHE A 18 -21.71 17.39 -12.26
CA PHE A 18 -21.21 18.06 -11.05
C PHE A 18 -21.47 17.28 -9.76
N ASP A 19 -22.66 16.67 -9.63
CA ASP A 19 -22.97 15.83 -8.48
C ASP A 19 -22.02 14.64 -8.44
N LYS A 20 -21.86 13.90 -9.54
CA LYS A 20 -21.04 12.69 -9.56
C LYS A 20 -19.57 12.95 -9.21
N ILE A 21 -18.97 13.99 -9.77
CA ILE A 21 -17.56 14.35 -9.48
C ILE A 21 -17.40 14.72 -8.00
N SER A 22 -18.39 15.39 -7.41
CA SER A 22 -18.39 15.74 -5.98
C SER A 22 -18.50 14.50 -5.10
N HIS A 23 -19.42 13.58 -5.43
CA HIS A 23 -19.59 12.31 -4.71
C HIS A 23 -18.35 11.42 -4.79
N ASP A 24 -17.73 11.28 -5.98
CA ASP A 24 -16.52 10.49 -6.18
C ASP A 24 -15.33 11.07 -5.36
N ASN A 25 -15.22 12.39 -5.29
CA ASN A 25 -14.22 13.06 -4.46
C ASN A 25 -14.47 12.89 -2.96
N ILE A 26 -15.72 12.96 -2.52
CA ILE A 26 -16.12 12.71 -1.13
C ILE A 26 -15.77 11.27 -0.75
N ALA A 27 -16.17 10.28 -1.55
CA ALA A 27 -15.86 8.88 -1.30
C ALA A 27 -14.35 8.62 -1.18
N ARG A 28 -13.53 9.27 -2.02
CA ARG A 28 -12.07 9.21 -1.92
C ARG A 28 -11.54 9.78 -0.60
N ILE A 29 -12.04 10.94 -0.17
CA ILE A 29 -11.60 11.60 1.07
C ILE A 29 -12.05 10.80 2.29
N GLU A 30 -13.30 10.38 2.34
CA GLU A 30 -13.86 9.59 3.43
C GLU A 30 -13.21 8.21 3.52
N GLY A 31 -12.98 7.56 2.39
CA GLY A 31 -12.27 6.29 2.32
C GLY A 31 -10.85 6.40 2.87
N GLN A 32 -10.13 7.47 2.54
CA GLN A 32 -8.79 7.72 3.07
C GLN A 32 -8.81 8.01 4.58
N LYS A 33 -9.73 8.87 5.04
CA LYS A 33 -9.88 9.17 6.47
C LYS A 33 -10.22 7.91 7.27
N ALA A 34 -11.11 7.07 6.75
CA ALA A 34 -11.46 5.80 7.37
C ALA A 34 -10.27 4.82 7.42
N TYR A 35 -9.48 4.74 6.35
CA TYR A 35 -8.29 3.89 6.29
C TYR A 35 -7.25 4.33 7.33
N GLN A 36 -6.98 5.63 7.44
CA GLN A 36 -6.07 6.21 8.43
C GLN A 36 -6.55 6.00 9.87
N ALA A 37 -7.86 5.99 10.09
CA ALA A 37 -8.46 5.68 11.38
C ALA A 37 -8.49 4.17 11.71
N GLY A 38 -7.91 3.31 10.86
CA GLY A 38 -7.94 1.86 11.02
C GLY A 38 -9.31 1.22 10.73
N ASN A 39 -10.29 2.01 10.29
CA ASN A 39 -11.62 1.51 9.90
C ASN A 39 -11.59 1.03 8.45
N TYR A 40 -10.88 -0.08 8.22
CA TYR A 40 -10.67 -0.63 6.88
C TYR A 40 -11.95 -1.13 6.21
N LYS A 41 -12.96 -1.52 7.00
CA LYS A 41 -14.29 -1.89 6.46
C LYS A 41 -14.96 -0.67 5.82
N ARG A 42 -15.05 0.44 6.55
CA ARG A 42 -15.61 1.69 6.04
C ARG A 42 -14.79 2.21 4.86
N ALA A 43 -13.47 2.10 4.91
CA ALA A 43 -12.60 2.47 3.79
C ALA A 43 -12.93 1.65 2.52
N ALA A 44 -13.03 0.33 2.66
CA ALA A 44 -13.40 -0.56 1.55
C ALA A 44 -14.77 -0.20 0.96
N GLU A 45 -15.80 0.06 1.80
CA GLU A 45 -17.13 0.48 1.33
C GLU A 45 -17.06 1.73 0.44
N GLN A 46 -16.32 2.75 0.88
CA GLN A 46 -16.17 4.00 0.13
C GLN A 46 -15.42 3.80 -1.19
N TYR A 47 -14.33 3.03 -1.17
CA TYR A 47 -13.57 2.76 -2.39
C TYR A 47 -14.29 1.81 -3.36
N VAL A 48 -15.12 0.88 -2.87
CA VAL A 48 -15.99 0.06 -3.73
C VAL A 48 -16.98 0.94 -4.47
N ALA A 49 -17.63 1.89 -3.79
CA ALA A 49 -18.54 2.83 -4.42
C ALA A 49 -17.84 3.60 -5.56
N LEU A 50 -16.61 4.08 -5.31
CA LEU A 50 -15.81 4.80 -6.30
C LEU A 50 -15.35 3.92 -7.48
N VAL A 51 -14.99 2.66 -7.22
CA VAL A 51 -14.55 1.72 -8.26
C VAL A 51 -15.72 1.25 -9.15
N ASN A 52 -16.94 1.23 -8.62
CA ASN A 52 -18.13 0.80 -9.35
C ASN A 52 -18.91 1.95 -10.02
N SER A 53 -18.67 3.20 -9.62
CA SER A 53 -19.43 4.36 -10.13
C SER A 53 -18.94 4.87 -11.49
N THR A 54 -17.76 4.45 -11.97
CA THR A 54 -17.13 5.01 -13.19
C THR A 54 -16.75 3.91 -14.19
N LEU A 55 -16.86 4.21 -15.48
CA LEU A 55 -16.30 3.36 -16.54
C LEU A 55 -14.75 3.41 -16.52
N PHE A 56 -14.19 4.58 -16.19
CA PHE A 56 -12.76 4.77 -16.00
C PHE A 56 -12.44 4.93 -14.51
N VAL A 57 -11.92 3.86 -13.91
CA VAL A 57 -11.55 3.84 -12.50
C VAL A 57 -10.13 4.33 -12.34
N GLU A 58 -9.93 5.33 -11.47
CA GLU A 58 -8.57 5.78 -11.13
C GLU A 58 -7.77 4.61 -10.52
N PRO A 59 -6.58 4.29 -11.04
CA PRO A 59 -5.76 3.21 -10.52
C PRO A 59 -5.46 3.33 -9.02
N SER A 60 -5.28 4.55 -8.49
CA SER A 60 -5.01 4.77 -7.06
C SER A 60 -6.22 4.42 -6.18
N ALA A 61 -7.44 4.75 -6.60
CA ALA A 61 -8.65 4.31 -5.90
C ALA A 61 -8.76 2.78 -5.83
N ARG A 62 -8.44 2.08 -6.94
CA ARG A 62 -8.42 0.61 -6.98
C ARG A 62 -7.32 0.03 -6.09
N LEU A 63 -6.15 0.69 -6.03
CA LEU A 63 -5.05 0.32 -5.14
C LEU A 63 -5.46 0.47 -3.67
N ASN A 64 -6.10 1.59 -3.31
CA ASN A 64 -6.57 1.82 -1.94
C ASN A 64 -7.68 0.84 -1.52
N LEU A 65 -8.54 0.42 -2.45
CA LEU A 65 -9.48 -0.67 -2.21
C LEU A 65 -8.75 -1.98 -1.90
N ALA A 66 -7.73 -2.31 -2.70
CA ALA A 66 -6.90 -3.50 -2.48
C ALA A 66 -6.18 -3.47 -1.11
N HIS A 67 -5.63 -2.30 -0.73
CA HIS A 67 -5.06 -2.09 0.60
C HIS A 67 -6.08 -2.29 1.71
N SER A 68 -7.30 -1.76 1.56
CA SER A 68 -8.37 -1.93 2.54
C SER A 68 -8.73 -3.40 2.72
N TYR A 69 -8.88 -4.16 1.62
CA TYR A 69 -9.11 -5.61 1.69
C TYR A 69 -7.94 -6.38 2.30
N PHE A 70 -6.70 -5.97 2.02
CA PHE A 70 -5.51 -6.59 2.60
C PHE A 70 -5.51 -6.45 4.13
N GLN A 71 -5.80 -5.25 4.65
CA GLN A 71 -5.89 -5.00 6.09
C GLN A 71 -7.04 -5.78 6.76
N LEU A 72 -8.13 -6.00 6.02
CA LEU A 72 -9.23 -6.88 6.44
C LEU A 72 -8.89 -8.38 6.34
N ARG A 73 -7.68 -8.75 5.93
CA ARG A 73 -7.22 -10.12 5.64
C ARG A 73 -8.04 -10.82 4.55
N GLN A 74 -8.75 -10.06 3.73
CA GLN A 74 -9.52 -10.55 2.59
C GLN A 74 -8.60 -10.70 1.37
N TYR A 75 -7.59 -11.55 1.50
CA TYR A 75 -6.47 -11.63 0.54
C TYR A 75 -6.92 -11.98 -0.88
N ALA A 76 -7.96 -12.80 -1.07
CA ALA A 76 -8.48 -13.11 -2.40
C ALA A 76 -9.04 -11.85 -3.12
N GLN A 77 -9.78 -11.00 -2.41
CA GLN A 77 -10.28 -9.74 -2.97
C GLN A 77 -9.14 -8.75 -3.20
N ALA A 78 -8.21 -8.64 -2.24
CA ALA A 78 -7.03 -7.81 -2.38
C ALA A 78 -6.21 -8.20 -3.62
N GLN A 79 -5.91 -9.49 -3.82
CA GLN A 79 -5.20 -10.01 -4.99
C GLN A 79 -5.89 -9.67 -6.30
N LYS A 80 -7.23 -9.79 -6.37
CA LYS A 80 -8.00 -9.43 -7.58
C LYS A 80 -7.76 -7.95 -7.95
N HIS A 81 -7.84 -7.05 -6.99
CA HIS A 81 -7.65 -5.62 -7.23
C HIS A 81 -6.18 -5.26 -7.50
N TYR A 82 -5.22 -5.82 -6.76
CA TYR A 82 -3.80 -5.59 -7.01
C TYR A 82 -3.37 -6.09 -8.40
N ARG A 83 -3.86 -7.24 -8.88
CA ARG A 83 -3.55 -7.72 -10.24
C ARG A 83 -3.97 -6.74 -11.32
N LEU A 84 -5.11 -6.08 -11.14
CA LEU A 84 -5.56 -5.04 -12.06
C LEU A 84 -4.67 -3.80 -11.98
N VAL A 85 -4.24 -3.39 -10.78
CA VAL A 85 -3.34 -2.25 -10.61
C VAL A 85 -1.93 -2.55 -11.16
N ALA A 86 -1.44 -3.78 -11.03
CA ALA A 86 -0.14 -4.21 -11.56
C ALA A 86 -0.04 -4.18 -13.10
N GLN A 87 -1.15 -3.93 -13.80
CA GLN A 87 -1.23 -3.85 -15.26
C GLN A 87 -1.34 -2.40 -15.78
N VAL A 88 -1.43 -1.41 -14.89
CA VAL A 88 -1.60 0.00 -15.30
C VAL A 88 -0.28 0.60 -15.77
N SER A 89 -0.33 1.56 -16.69
CA SER A 89 0.85 2.23 -17.26
C SER A 89 1.56 3.20 -16.30
N GLN A 90 1.26 3.17 -15.00
CA GLN A 90 1.91 3.99 -13.97
C GLN A 90 2.86 3.13 -13.14
N PRO A 91 4.19 3.18 -13.39
CA PRO A 91 5.15 2.24 -12.82
C PRO A 91 5.14 2.20 -11.29
N ALA A 92 4.97 3.36 -10.64
CA ALA A 92 4.93 3.42 -9.17
C ALA A 92 3.73 2.66 -8.58
N LEU A 93 2.55 2.79 -9.17
CA LEU A 93 1.35 2.08 -8.71
C LEU A 93 1.42 0.60 -9.04
N ALA A 94 1.92 0.27 -10.23
CA ALA A 94 2.11 -1.11 -10.65
C ALA A 94 3.09 -1.83 -9.72
N ALA A 95 4.26 -1.23 -9.43
CA ALA A 95 5.26 -1.82 -8.54
C ALA A 95 4.76 -1.96 -7.09
N ALA A 96 4.02 -0.97 -6.57
CA ALA A 96 3.40 -1.08 -5.24
C ALA A 96 2.40 -2.26 -5.18
N ALA A 97 1.59 -2.45 -6.22
CA ALA A 97 0.69 -3.59 -6.31
C ALA A 97 1.44 -4.93 -6.44
N GLU A 98 2.53 -4.96 -7.20
CA GLU A 98 3.41 -6.14 -7.34
C GLU A 98 4.06 -6.52 -6.01
N VAL A 99 4.57 -5.55 -5.25
CA VAL A 99 5.08 -5.78 -3.89
C VAL A 99 3.99 -6.43 -3.03
N GLN A 100 2.78 -5.87 -3.02
CA GLN A 100 1.69 -6.41 -2.21
C GLN A 100 1.22 -7.80 -2.63
N LEU A 101 1.26 -8.11 -3.94
CA LEU A 101 1.03 -9.48 -4.42
C LEU A 101 2.10 -10.46 -3.90
N GLY A 102 3.37 -10.01 -3.86
CA GLY A 102 4.45 -10.75 -3.24
C GLY A 102 4.24 -10.97 -1.75
N VAL A 103 3.83 -9.94 -1.00
CA VAL A 103 3.49 -10.03 0.43
C VAL A 103 2.38 -11.06 0.68
N ILE A 104 1.31 -11.02 -0.11
CA ILE A 104 0.23 -11.99 0.02
C ILE A 104 0.72 -13.41 -0.26
N ALA A 105 1.61 -13.60 -1.24
CA ALA A 105 2.18 -14.92 -1.52
C ALA A 105 3.02 -15.43 -0.34
N VAL A 106 3.82 -14.57 0.30
CA VAL A 106 4.53 -14.93 1.55
C VAL A 106 3.53 -15.35 2.63
N LEU A 107 2.47 -14.58 2.85
CA LEU A 107 1.42 -14.91 3.83
C LEU A 107 0.69 -16.23 3.54
N GLN A 108 0.77 -16.72 2.30
CA GLN A 108 0.22 -18.00 1.86
C GLN A 108 1.24 -19.15 1.92
N GLY A 109 2.47 -18.89 2.34
CA GLY A 109 3.58 -19.85 2.35
C GLY A 109 4.22 -20.08 0.97
N ASP A 110 3.85 -19.29 -0.04
CA ASP A 110 4.35 -19.41 -1.41
C ASP A 110 5.48 -18.40 -1.69
N SER A 111 6.65 -18.73 -1.14
CA SER A 111 7.87 -17.94 -1.32
C SER A 111 8.35 -17.88 -2.78
N THR A 112 8.02 -18.88 -3.61
CA THR A 112 8.36 -18.88 -5.04
C THR A 112 7.61 -17.80 -5.81
N THR A 113 6.31 -17.70 -5.57
CA THR A 113 5.47 -16.66 -6.15
C THR A 113 5.84 -15.30 -5.58
N ALA A 114 6.17 -15.22 -4.28
CA ALA A 114 6.64 -13.99 -3.66
C ALA A 114 7.90 -13.42 -4.33
N LEU A 115 8.96 -14.25 -4.49
CA LEU A 115 10.19 -13.85 -5.15
C LEU A 115 9.96 -13.39 -6.59
N THR A 116 9.03 -14.03 -7.30
CA THR A 116 8.67 -13.65 -8.66
C THR A 116 8.06 -12.25 -8.70
N TRP A 117 7.12 -11.94 -7.80
CA TRP A 117 6.50 -10.63 -7.71
C TRP A 117 7.47 -9.53 -7.27
N PHE A 118 8.31 -9.78 -6.26
CA PHE A 118 9.30 -8.78 -5.83
C PHE A 118 10.33 -8.49 -6.92
N ARG A 119 10.78 -9.51 -7.67
CA ARG A 119 11.64 -9.30 -8.84
C ARG A 119 10.92 -8.48 -9.91
N LYS A 120 9.63 -8.74 -10.16
CA LYS A 120 8.84 -7.95 -11.11
C LYS A 120 8.77 -6.48 -10.69
N ALA A 121 8.51 -6.21 -9.41
CA ALA A 121 8.50 -4.85 -8.86
C ALA A 121 9.85 -4.13 -9.04
N LEU A 122 10.98 -4.83 -8.86
CA LEU A 122 12.32 -4.29 -9.09
C LEU A 122 12.62 -4.02 -10.57
N ASN A 123 12.01 -4.77 -11.49
CA ASN A 123 12.11 -4.49 -12.92
C ASN A 123 11.24 -3.28 -13.31
N THR A 124 10.06 -3.13 -12.68
CA THR A 124 9.12 -2.02 -12.92
C THR A 124 9.68 -0.70 -12.38
N VAL A 125 10.21 -0.71 -11.15
CA VAL A 125 10.86 0.44 -10.50
C VAL A 125 12.19 -0.04 -9.92
N PRO A 126 13.31 0.21 -10.62
CA PRO A 126 14.64 -0.08 -10.10
C PRO A 126 14.88 0.63 -8.76
N ALA A 127 15.57 -0.05 -7.83
CA ALA A 127 15.85 0.45 -6.48
C ALA A 127 14.60 0.76 -5.61
N LEU A 128 13.44 0.13 -5.88
CA LEU A 128 12.31 0.17 -4.96
C LEU A 128 12.65 -0.54 -3.64
N GLU A 129 12.90 0.25 -2.60
CA GLU A 129 13.35 -0.18 -1.27
C GLU A 129 12.53 -1.34 -0.69
N ALA A 130 11.19 -1.25 -0.74
CA ALA A 130 10.30 -2.30 -0.23
C ALA A 130 10.48 -3.61 -0.99
N ALA A 131 10.54 -3.58 -2.33
CA ALA A 131 10.73 -4.77 -3.15
C ALA A 131 12.12 -5.39 -2.92
N GLN A 132 13.16 -4.56 -2.82
CA GLN A 132 14.53 -5.03 -2.59
C GLN A 132 14.64 -5.72 -1.22
N PHE A 133 14.14 -5.08 -0.17
CA PHE A 133 14.16 -5.64 1.17
C PHE A 133 13.41 -6.96 1.24
N ASN A 134 12.18 -7.01 0.70
CA ASN A 134 11.35 -8.21 0.72
C ASN A 134 11.97 -9.36 -0.10
N TYR A 135 12.53 -9.05 -1.27
CA TYR A 135 13.23 -10.03 -2.08
C TYR A 135 14.42 -10.63 -1.34
N GLU A 136 15.26 -9.79 -0.74
CA GLU A 136 16.44 -10.24 0.01
C GLU A 136 16.06 -11.04 1.25
N LEU A 137 15.03 -10.63 1.98
CA LEU A 137 14.52 -11.34 3.15
C LEU A 137 14.06 -12.75 2.78
N ILE A 138 13.16 -12.86 1.79
CA ILE A 138 12.61 -14.16 1.37
C ILE A 138 13.68 -15.03 0.73
N LYS A 139 14.59 -14.47 -0.09
CA LYS A 139 15.66 -15.25 -0.72
C LYS A 139 16.60 -15.89 0.31
N LYS A 140 16.83 -15.23 1.45
CA LYS A 140 17.70 -15.74 2.53
C LYS A 140 17.00 -16.77 3.41
N THR A 141 15.70 -16.61 3.65
CA THR A 141 14.93 -17.53 4.50
C THR A 141 14.33 -18.71 3.72
N TYR A 142 14.22 -18.61 2.40
CA TYR A 142 13.64 -19.67 1.57
C TYR A 142 14.59 -20.84 1.36
N SER A 143 14.21 -22.02 1.87
CA SER A 143 14.98 -23.26 1.81
C SER A 143 14.81 -24.07 0.51
N GLY A 144 14.09 -23.53 -0.49
CA GLY A 144 13.85 -24.21 -1.77
C GLY A 144 12.70 -25.23 -1.77
N LYS A 145 12.04 -25.45 -0.62
CA LYS A 145 10.90 -26.37 -0.49
C LYS A 145 9.61 -25.56 -0.31
N PRO A 146 8.56 -25.79 -1.13
CA PRO A 146 7.27 -25.15 -0.90
C PRO A 146 6.77 -25.52 0.51
N ALA A 147 6.36 -24.52 1.29
CA ALA A 147 5.74 -24.78 2.57
C ALA A 147 4.46 -25.59 2.31
N PRO A 148 4.21 -26.68 3.06
CA PRO A 148 2.96 -27.41 2.91
C PRO A 148 1.81 -26.44 3.19
N THR A 149 0.88 -26.32 2.24
CA THR A 149 -0.31 -25.47 2.28
C THR A 149 -1.16 -25.83 3.49
N SER A 150 -0.85 -25.24 4.65
CA SER A 150 -1.71 -25.30 5.83
C SER A 150 -2.31 -23.91 6.02
N ALA A 151 -3.60 -23.80 5.72
CA ALA A 151 -4.42 -22.66 6.08
C ALA A 151 -4.46 -22.55 7.62
N ARG A 152 -3.46 -21.92 8.22
CA ARG A 152 -3.42 -21.69 9.66
C ARG A 152 -3.83 -20.25 9.95
N GLN A 153 -5.13 -20.08 10.20
CA GLN A 153 -5.63 -18.92 10.94
C GLN A 153 -4.84 -18.83 12.26
N PRO A 154 -4.31 -17.66 12.66
CA PRO A 154 -3.61 -17.53 13.91
C PRO A 154 -4.60 -17.66 15.07
N LYS A 155 -4.65 -18.85 15.69
CA LYS A 155 -5.29 -19.03 17.01
C LYS A 155 -4.45 -18.27 18.04
N ARG A 156 -5.03 -17.18 18.54
CA ARG A 156 -4.54 -16.33 19.63
C ARG A 156 -4.27 -17.19 20.88
N LYS A 157 -3.01 -17.55 21.14
CA LYS A 157 -2.59 -18.07 22.44
C LYS A 157 -2.27 -16.89 23.36
N GLN A 158 -3.01 -16.78 24.45
CA GLN A 158 -2.75 -15.84 25.54
C GLN A 158 -1.35 -16.13 26.12
N ARG A 159 -0.49 -15.12 26.24
CA ARG A 159 0.77 -15.20 27.00
C ARG A 159 0.53 -14.65 28.41
N PRO A 160 1.05 -15.29 29.48
CA PRO A 160 1.08 -14.70 30.81
C PRO A 160 2.15 -13.60 30.89
N ARG A 161 1.87 -12.62 31.73
CA ARG A 161 2.63 -11.41 32.05
C ARG A 161 3.80 -11.76 32.99
N GLN A 162 5.05 -11.47 32.58
CA GLN A 162 6.18 -11.33 33.50
C GLN A 162 7.14 -10.21 33.04
N GLU A 163 7.20 -9.20 33.91
CA GLU A 163 8.32 -8.35 34.34
C GLU A 163 9.19 -7.60 33.31
N GLU A 164 8.92 -6.30 33.23
CA GLU A 164 9.82 -5.25 32.76
C GLU A 164 11.07 -5.20 33.64
N THR A 165 12.24 -5.27 33.00
CA THR A 165 13.49 -4.78 33.58
C THR A 165 13.90 -3.56 32.79
N GLU A 166 13.92 -2.42 33.48
CA GLU A 166 14.36 -1.12 33.01
C GLU A 166 15.81 -1.17 32.52
N ALA A 167 16.04 -0.72 31.29
CA ALA A 167 17.31 -0.17 30.88
C ALA A 167 17.01 1.20 30.26
N ALA A 168 17.37 2.23 31.00
CA ALA A 168 17.19 3.63 30.69
C ALA A 168 17.72 3.99 29.29
N VAL A 169 16.87 4.61 28.48
CA VAL A 169 17.31 5.38 27.32
C VAL A 169 17.32 6.85 27.76
N GLU A 170 18.53 7.33 28.01
CA GLU A 170 18.84 8.71 28.31
C GLU A 170 18.38 9.61 27.14
N SER A 171 17.52 10.56 27.46
CA SER A 171 17.11 11.66 26.59
C SER A 171 18.30 12.61 26.43
N GLY A 172 18.76 12.81 25.20
CA GLY A 172 19.82 13.76 24.89
C GLY A 172 19.81 14.25 23.44
N ARG A 173 19.07 15.35 23.24
CA ARG A 173 19.24 16.41 22.22
C ARG A 173 18.87 16.14 20.76
N GLU A 174 17.84 16.87 20.34
CA GLU A 174 17.70 17.41 19.00
C GLU A 174 18.97 18.15 18.57
N SER A 175 19.50 17.77 17.42
CA SER A 175 20.22 18.68 16.52
C SER A 175 20.05 18.15 15.12
N GLY A 176 19.59 19.01 14.22
CA GLY A 176 19.30 18.68 12.84
C GLY A 176 20.57 18.28 12.09
N THR A 177 20.56 17.05 11.59
CA THR A 177 21.34 16.65 10.43
C THR A 177 20.55 15.54 9.73
N GLU A 178 20.43 15.61 8.42
CA GLU A 178 19.94 14.51 7.59
C GLU A 178 20.86 13.30 7.79
N VAL A 179 20.50 12.41 8.72
CA VAL A 179 21.22 11.14 8.91
C VAL A 179 20.64 10.11 7.96
N GLU A 180 21.51 9.54 7.14
CA GLU A 180 21.23 8.58 6.08
C GLU A 180 20.30 7.44 6.54
N LYS A 181 19.15 7.32 5.88
CA LYS A 181 18.25 6.15 5.99
C LYS A 181 18.94 4.82 5.66
N GLY A 182 20.15 4.84 5.08
CA GLY A 182 20.96 3.66 4.81
C GLY A 182 21.43 2.92 6.07
N ASP A 183 21.77 3.65 7.14
CA ASP A 183 22.39 3.05 8.33
C ASP A 183 21.40 2.29 9.20
N THR A 184 20.16 2.78 9.32
CA THR A 184 19.09 2.08 10.06
C THR A 184 18.71 0.74 9.40
N LYS A 185 18.70 0.69 8.06
CA LYS A 185 18.43 -0.52 7.27
C LYS A 185 19.54 -1.56 7.42
N GLY A 186 20.80 -1.13 7.36
CA GLY A 186 21.97 -2.00 7.51
C GLY A 186 22.04 -2.66 8.90
N GLU A 187 21.77 -1.86 9.93
CA GLU A 187 21.73 -2.29 11.34
C GLU A 187 20.59 -3.28 11.59
N LEU A 188 19.39 -3.00 11.06
CA LEU A 188 18.26 -3.92 11.12
C LEU A 188 18.63 -5.24 10.43
N LEU A 189 19.11 -5.22 9.19
CA LEU A 189 19.50 -6.42 8.44
C LEU A 189 20.62 -7.24 9.10
N ARG A 190 21.53 -6.60 9.87
CA ARG A 190 22.55 -7.28 10.67
C ARG A 190 21.92 -7.99 11.87
N ARG A 191 21.04 -7.32 12.60
CA ARG A 191 20.27 -7.90 13.72
C ARG A 191 19.37 -9.05 13.26
N LEU A 192 18.78 -8.93 12.08
CA LEU A 192 17.96 -9.99 11.48
C LEU A 192 18.81 -11.22 11.13
N ARG A 193 20.03 -11.02 10.62
CA ARG A 193 21.01 -12.08 10.32
C ARG A 193 21.43 -12.86 11.57
N SER A 194 21.55 -12.19 12.72
CA SER A 194 22.00 -12.82 13.95
C SER A 194 20.92 -13.63 14.68
N LEU A 195 19.64 -13.55 14.28
CA LEU A 195 18.53 -14.03 15.11
C LEU A 195 17.77 -15.27 14.61
N ASN A 196 18.13 -15.91 13.48
CA ASN A 196 17.38 -17.07 12.94
C ASN A 196 15.85 -16.85 13.00
N LEU A 197 15.39 -15.74 12.42
CA LEU A 197 14.03 -15.24 12.58
C LEU A 197 12.97 -16.24 12.14
N SER A 198 11.89 -16.30 12.91
CA SER A 198 10.67 -17.00 12.52
C SER A 198 9.91 -16.21 11.44
N GLU A 199 9.15 -16.92 10.60
CA GLU A 199 8.32 -16.36 9.52
C GLU A 199 7.40 -15.22 10.01
N GLU A 200 6.88 -15.31 11.24
CA GLU A 200 6.02 -14.28 11.84
C GLU A 200 6.77 -12.96 12.09
N GLN A 201 8.07 -13.00 12.44
CA GLN A 201 8.87 -11.81 12.67
C GLN A 201 9.26 -11.11 11.36
N ALA A 202 9.47 -11.87 10.29
CA ALA A 202 9.64 -11.33 8.95
C ALA A 202 8.37 -10.58 8.49
N LEU A 203 7.20 -11.13 8.80
CA LEU A 203 5.90 -10.53 8.49
C LEU A 203 5.58 -9.27 9.30
N SER A 204 5.97 -9.20 10.58
CA SER A 204 5.76 -7.98 11.37
C SER A 204 6.57 -6.80 10.85
N ILE A 205 7.80 -7.06 10.40
CA ILE A 205 8.68 -6.03 9.82
C ILE A 205 8.14 -5.56 8.47
N LEU A 206 7.66 -6.49 7.65
CA LEU A 206 7.00 -6.19 6.39
C LEU A 206 5.80 -5.24 6.55
N ASN A 207 4.93 -5.53 7.52
CA ASN A 207 3.79 -4.67 7.82
C ASN A 207 4.22 -3.28 8.30
N ALA A 208 5.23 -3.19 9.17
CA ALA A 208 5.74 -1.91 9.67
C ALA A 208 6.31 -1.02 8.55
N MET A 209 6.89 -1.61 7.50
CA MET A 209 7.37 -0.86 6.33
C MET A 209 6.23 -0.43 5.40
N GLN A 210 5.17 -1.23 5.25
CA GLN A 210 4.04 -0.90 4.39
C GLN A 210 3.37 0.43 4.81
N ASP A 211 3.23 0.68 6.11
CA ASP A 211 2.66 1.93 6.62
C ASP A 211 3.50 3.16 6.23
N SER A 212 4.82 2.98 6.11
CA SER A 212 5.74 4.02 5.64
C SER A 212 5.66 4.25 4.12
N GLU A 213 5.35 3.22 3.34
CA GLU A 213 5.20 3.30 1.87
C GLU A 213 3.92 4.05 1.47
N VAL A 214 2.83 3.85 2.20
CA VAL A 214 1.58 4.60 2.01
C VAL A 214 1.82 6.11 2.18
N GLN A 215 2.59 6.52 3.20
CA GLN A 215 2.94 7.93 3.40
C GLN A 215 3.80 8.50 2.25
N TYR A 216 4.77 7.72 1.75
CA TYR A 216 5.64 8.14 0.66
C TYR A 216 4.88 8.42 -0.65
N ILE A 217 3.91 7.57 -1.02
CA ILE A 217 3.08 7.75 -2.22
C ILE A 217 2.24 9.03 -2.11
N HIS A 218 1.71 9.34 -0.92
CA HIS A 218 0.93 10.55 -0.70
C HIS A 218 1.78 11.83 -0.79
N GLN A 219 3.01 11.82 -0.28
CA GLN A 219 3.90 12.99 -0.29
C GLN A 219 4.38 13.36 -1.71
N ARG A 220 4.63 12.38 -2.57
CA ARG A 220 4.95 12.62 -3.99
C ARG A 220 3.79 13.23 -4.77
N LYS A 221 2.54 12.85 -4.45
CA LYS A 221 1.35 13.43 -5.10
C LYS A 221 1.17 14.90 -4.72
N GLN A 222 1.38 15.25 -3.45
CA GLN A 222 1.29 16.64 -2.98
C GLN A 222 2.37 17.55 -3.59
N SER A 223 3.61 17.08 -3.67
CA SER A 223 4.72 17.84 -4.27
C SER A 223 4.62 17.98 -5.80
N ALA A 224 4.01 17.01 -6.49
CA ALA A 224 3.65 17.15 -7.91
C ALA A 224 2.55 18.20 -8.11
N THR A 225 1.49 18.19 -7.29
CA THR A 225 0.41 19.18 -7.37
C THR A 225 0.84 20.59 -6.98
N SER A 226 1.83 20.76 -6.09
CA SER A 226 2.36 22.08 -5.72
C SER A 226 3.24 22.67 -6.82
N LYS A 227 4.02 21.83 -7.53
CA LYS A 227 4.84 22.25 -8.67
C LYS A 227 4.00 22.66 -9.88
N ASP A 228 2.88 22.00 -10.14
CA ASP A 228 1.97 22.41 -11.21
C ASP A 228 1.25 23.72 -10.89
N ARG A 229 0.84 23.96 -9.63
CA ARG A 229 0.25 25.26 -9.23
C ARG A 229 1.22 26.44 -9.37
N GLN A 230 2.52 26.24 -9.19
CA GLN A 230 3.51 27.31 -9.39
C GLN A 230 3.70 27.70 -10.86
N LYS A 231 3.40 26.83 -11.83
CA LYS A 231 3.53 27.15 -13.26
C LYS A 231 2.38 27.98 -13.83
N PHE A 232 1.25 28.06 -13.14
CA PHE A 232 0.08 28.84 -13.58
C PHE A 232 -0.01 30.24 -12.95
N ASN A 233 0.96 30.63 -12.11
CA ASN A 233 0.95 31.91 -11.37
C ASN A 233 2.03 32.90 -11.83
N THR A 234 2.53 32.77 -13.05
CA THR A 234 3.39 33.76 -13.70
C THR A 234 2.69 34.31 -14.94
N TYR A 235 1.78 35.26 -14.73
CA TYR A 235 1.42 36.35 -15.66
C TYR A 235 0.88 37.52 -14.83
#